data_AF-A0A836WZQ1-F1
#
_entry.id   AF-A0A836WZQ1-F1
#
_cell.length_a   1.000
_cell.length_b   1.000
_cell.length_c   1.000
_cell.angle_alpha   90.00
_cell.angle_beta   90.00
_cell.angle_gamma   90.00
#
_symmetry.space_group_name_H-M   'P 1'
#
loop_
_entity.id
_entity.type
_entity.pdbx_description
1 polymer ?
#
loop_
_entity_poly.entity_id
_entity_poly.type
_entity_poly.pdbx_seq_one_letter_code
_entity_poly.pdbx_strand_id
1 'polypeptide(L)' 'GLSLDGEQLKPAKVSWQNEDQLRFVLREGKKRQIRRMCEMVGLHVVGLKRVRIGSVNLGKLPLGMWRYLRDNEQF' A
#
# COMPACT_ATOMS: atom_id res chain seq x y z
N GLY A 1 -6.11 -16.59 5.01
CA GLY A 1 -5.65 -15.44 4.20
C GLY A 1 -6.72 -15.11 3.18
N LEU A 2 -6.62 -13.97 2.49
CA LEU A 2 -7.52 -13.65 1.37
C LEU A 2 -6.97 -14.25 0.07
N SER A 3 -7.86 -14.53 -0.88
CA SER A 3 -7.52 -15.03 -2.22
C SER A 3 -8.05 -14.08 -3.28
N LEU A 4 -7.29 -13.89 -4.37
CA LEU A 4 -7.70 -13.10 -5.53
C LEU A 4 -7.45 -13.91 -6.80
N ASP A 5 -8.47 -13.97 -7.67
CA ASP A 5 -8.39 -14.63 -8.98
C ASP A 5 -7.97 -16.11 -8.87
N GLY A 6 -8.44 -16.81 -7.83
CA GLY A 6 -8.10 -18.20 -7.56
C GLY A 6 -6.72 -18.41 -6.90
N GLU A 7 -5.93 -17.36 -6.69
CA GLU A 7 -4.62 -17.44 -6.05
C GLU A 7 -4.65 -16.89 -4.62
N GLN A 8 -3.96 -17.56 -3.69
CA GLN A 8 -3.77 -17.04 -2.34
C GLN A 8 -2.83 -15.83 -2.35
N LEU A 9 -3.21 -14.79 -1.61
CA LEU A 9 -2.36 -13.61 -1.42
C LEU A 9 -1.20 -13.92 -0.48
N LYS A 10 -0.07 -13.27 -0.71
CA LYS A 10 1.04 -13.27 0.24
C LYS A 10 0.59 -12.56 1.53
N PRO A 11 1.16 -12.92 2.69
CA PRO A 11 0.87 -12.26 3.95
C PRO A 11 1.09 -10.75 3.85
N ALA A 12 0.03 -10.00 4.16
CA ALA A 12 0.05 -8.54 4.30
C ALA A 12 0.09 -8.20 5.79
N LYS A 13 0.89 -7.19 6.17
CA LYS A 13 0.77 -6.59 7.50
C LYS A 13 -0.19 -5.41 7.41
N VAL A 14 -1.21 -5.41 8.26
CA VAL A 14 -2.24 -4.37 8.30
C VAL A 14 -2.31 -3.84 9.73
N SER A 15 -2.29 -2.53 9.89
CA SER A 15 -2.48 -1.87 11.19
C SER A 15 -3.34 -0.62 11.05
N TRP A 16 -4.09 -0.30 12.09
CA TRP A 16 -4.77 0.99 12.19
C TRP A 16 -3.75 2.11 12.34
N GLN A 17 -3.97 3.23 11.66
CA GLN A 17 -3.24 4.48 11.89
C GLN A 17 -4.06 5.43 12.78
N ASN A 18 -5.37 5.37 12.62
CA ASN A 18 -6.41 6.08 13.36
C ASN A 18 -7.74 5.34 13.07
N GLU A 19 -8.89 5.97 13.37
CA GLU A 19 -10.21 5.35 13.23
C GLU A 19 -10.64 5.04 11.79
N ASP A 20 -10.13 5.79 10.80
CA ASP A 20 -10.58 5.73 9.41
C ASP A 20 -9.48 5.30 8.41
N GLN A 21 -8.22 5.16 8.86
CA GLN A 21 -7.07 4.84 8.01
C GLN A 21 -6.37 3.55 8.44
N LEU A 22 -6.15 2.69 7.44
CA LEU A 22 -5.37 1.47 7.56
C LEU A 22 -4.02 1.64 6.86
N ARG A 23 -2.95 1.20 7.50
CA ARG A 23 -1.63 1.06 6.91
C ARG A 23 -1.42 -0.37 6.44
N PHE A 24 -1.12 -0.52 5.16
CA PHE A 24 -0.79 -1.79 4.53
C PHE A 24 0.71 -1.86 4.22
N VAL A 25 1.32 -2.99 4.54
CA VAL A 25 2.65 -3.36 4.06
C VAL A 25 2.53 -4.65 3.25
N LEU A 26 2.83 -4.54 1.96
CA LEU A 26 2.74 -5.61 0.97
C LEU A 26 4.11 -5.88 0.36
N ARG A 27 4.34 -7.13 -0.04
CA ARG A 27 5.53 -7.57 -0.82
C ARG A 27 5.16 -7.99 -2.24
N GLU A 28 3.95 -7.68 -2.67
CA GLU A 28 3.40 -7.93 -3.99
C GLU A 28 2.47 -6.79 -4.39
N GLY A 29 2.09 -6.72 -5.67
CA GLY A 29 1.25 -5.66 -6.20
C GLY A 29 0.29 -6.15 -7.28
N LYS A 30 -0.66 -7.03 -6.91
CA LYS A 30 -1.72 -7.48 -7.84
C LYS A 30 -2.67 -6.32 -8.20
N LYS A 31 -3.38 -6.46 -9.33
CA LYS A 31 -4.30 -5.43 -9.85
C LYS A 31 -5.34 -5.05 -8.79
N ARG A 32 -5.29 -3.78 -8.33
CA ARG A 32 -6.20 -3.22 -7.32
C ARG A 32 -6.24 -4.02 -6.00
N GLN A 33 -5.17 -4.74 -5.65
CA GLN A 33 -5.14 -5.68 -4.53
C GLN A 33 -5.72 -5.12 -3.22
N ILE A 34 -5.24 -3.97 -2.74
CA ILE A 34 -5.74 -3.36 -1.48
C ILE A 34 -7.24 -3.07 -1.57
N ARG A 35 -7.70 -2.50 -2.69
CA ARG A 35 -9.12 -2.16 -2.86
C ARG A 35 -10.00 -3.41 -2.82
N ARG A 36 -9.57 -4.48 -3.50
CA ARG A 36 -10.28 -5.76 -3.53
C ARG A 36 -10.23 -6.48 -2.17
N MET A 37 -9.11 -6.39 -1.46
CA MET A 37 -8.97 -6.92 -0.09
C MET A 37 -9.95 -6.25 0.87
N CYS A 38 -10.04 -4.92 0.84
CA CYS A 38 -10.98 -4.16 1.66
C CYS A 38 -12.44 -4.49 1.29
N GLU A 39 -12.77 -4.57 0.01
CA GLU A 39 -14.12 -4.88 -0.46
C GLU A 39 -14.59 -6.28 0.02
N MET A 40 -13.71 -7.27 0.00
CA MET A 40 -14.01 -8.62 0.51
C MET A 40 -14.33 -8.69 2.00
N VAL A 41 -13.91 -7.69 2.78
CA VAL A 41 -14.20 -7.59 4.22
C VAL A 41 -15.23 -6.50 4.54
N GLY A 42 -15.95 -6.01 3.53
CA GLY A 42 -17.01 -5.01 3.70
C GLY A 42 -16.52 -3.56 3.87
N LEU A 43 -15.25 -3.28 3.58
CA LEU A 43 -14.68 -1.93 3.66
C LEU A 43 -14.64 -1.25 2.29
N HIS A 44 -15.00 0.04 2.24
CA HIS A 44 -14.90 0.85 1.03
C HIS A 44 -13.69 1.80 1.07
N VAL A 45 -12.80 1.67 0.08
CA VAL A 45 -11.58 2.50 0.01
C VAL A 45 -11.85 3.84 -0.66
N VAL A 46 -12.04 4.88 0.14
CA VAL A 46 -12.22 6.27 -0.33
C VAL A 46 -10.94 6.90 -0.86
N GLY A 47 -9.79 6.57 -0.26
CA GLY A 47 -8.48 7.10 -0.62
C GLY A 47 -7.41 6.04 -0.53
N LEU A 48 -6.44 6.09 -1.44
CA LEU A 48 -5.28 5.19 -1.40
C LEU A 48 -4.02 6.00 -1.72
N LYS A 49 -3.12 6.10 -0.74
CA LYS A 49 -1.86 6.82 -0.87
C LYS A 49 -0.69 5.89 -0.59
N ARG A 50 0.21 5.75 -1.57
CA ARG A 50 1.46 5.02 -1.38
C ARG A 50 2.49 5.97 -0.77
N VAL A 51 2.92 5.67 0.45
CA VAL A 51 3.83 6.53 1.22
C VAL A 51 5.29 6.05 1.20
N ARG A 52 5.53 4.79 0.81
CA ARG A 52 6.86 4.17 0.80
C ARG A 52 6.94 3.05 -0.26
N ILE A 53 8.11 2.89 -0.87
CA ILE A 53 8.50 1.72 -1.68
C ILE A 53 9.92 1.34 -1.26
N GLY A 54 10.15 0.10 -0.84
CA GLY A 54 11.48 -0.32 -0.39
C GLY A 54 12.01 0.55 0.76
N SER A 55 13.11 1.24 0.54
CA SER A 55 13.68 2.24 1.45
C SER A 55 13.30 3.69 1.11
N VAL A 56 12.65 3.91 -0.03
CA VAL A 56 12.24 5.23 -0.53
C VAL A 56 10.95 5.68 0.15
N ASN A 57 11.01 6.79 0.90
CA ASN A 57 9.84 7.40 1.53
C ASN A 57 9.36 8.63 0.74
N LEU A 58 8.03 8.81 0.66
CA LEU A 58 7.42 10.01 0.07
C LEU A 58 7.79 11.27 0.87
N GLY A 59 7.84 11.17 2.19
CA GLY A 59 8.26 12.26 3.08
C GLY A 59 7.45 13.55 2.86
N LYS A 60 8.17 14.65 2.67
CA LYS A 60 7.62 16.01 2.45
C LYS A 60 7.53 16.40 0.96
N LEU A 61 7.66 15.46 0.02
CA LEU A 61 7.60 15.76 -1.41
C LEU A 61 6.20 16.27 -1.78
N PRO A 62 6.07 17.48 -2.37
CA PRO A 62 4.77 18.01 -2.79
C PRO A 62 4.13 17.15 -3.89
N LEU A 63 2.80 17.21 -3.98
CA LEU A 63 2.06 16.53 -5.05
C LEU A 63 2.50 17.04 -6.42
N GLY A 64 2.65 16.12 -7.38
CA GLY A 64 3.10 16.42 -8.75
C GLY A 64 4.62 16.62 -8.90
N MET A 65 5.36 16.74 -7.80
CA MET A 65 6.81 16.90 -7.84
C MET A 65 7.54 15.55 -7.82
N TRP A 66 8.77 15.55 -8.30
CA TRP A 66 9.68 14.41 -8.29
C TRP A 66 11.08 14.85 -7.83
N ARG A 67 11.91 13.87 -7.45
CA ARG A 67 13.33 14.07 -7.13
C ARG A 67 14.12 12.83 -7.50
N TYR A 68 15.43 12.97 -7.64
CA TYR A 68 16.34 11.82 -7.72
C TYR A 68 16.40 11.05 -6.40
N LEU A 69 16.68 9.75 -6.52
CA LEU A 69 16.99 8.91 -5.37
C LEU A 69 18.31 9.35 -4.74
N ARG A 70 18.40 9.21 -3.42
CA ARG A 70 19.67 9.38 -2.70
C ARG A 70 20.47 8.08 -2.81
N ASP A 71 21.78 8.16 -2.59
CA ASP A 71 22.69 7.01 -2.71
C ASP A 71 22.30 5.83 -1.81
N ASN A 72 21.61 6.09 -0.70
CA ASN A 72 21.14 5.08 0.24
C ASN A 72 19.70 4.60 -0.01
N GLU A 73 19.07 5.00 -1.11
CA GLU A 73 17.68 4.67 -1.45
C GLU A 73 17.59 3.63 -2.57
N GLN A 74 16.89 2.55 -2.29
CA GLN A 74 16.62 1.41 -3.18
C GLN A 74 15.18 0.90 -3.01
N PHE A 75 14.64 0.29 -4.07
CA PHE A 75 13.26 -0.21 -4.14
C PHE A 75 13.06 -1.59 -3.50
#